data_AF-A0A848V0K7-F1
#
_entry.id   AF-A0A848V0K7-F1
#
_cell.length_a   1.000
_cell.length_b   1.000
_cell.length_c   1.000
_cell.angle_alpha   90.00
_cell.angle_beta   90.00
_cell.angle_gamma   90.00
#
_symmetry.space_group_name_H-M   'P 1'
#
loop_
_entity.id
_entity.type
_entity.pdbx_description
1 polymer ?
#
loop_
_entity_poly.entity_id
_entity_poly.type
_entity_poly.pdbx_seq_one_letter_code
_entity_poly.pdbx_strand_id
1 'polypeptide(L)'
;ALRNETITINGDGSQIRAWCYVDDFVDCLMRCLESPDAIGHSFNIGNARAVITILGLAQTVCRVLGSQSEIKFAPQLSADIAIRIPSVNKADEILGFKASVDLEEGIKRTAEQFEKEAKAGI
;
A
#
# COMPACT_ATOMS: atom_id res chain seq x y z
N ALA A 1 -4.27 1.23 15.22
CA ALA A 1 -4.27 -0.25 15.16
C ALA A 1 -3.38 -0.87 16.23
N LEU A 2 -2.04 -0.86 16.11
CA LEU A 2 -1.15 -1.51 17.10
C LEU A 2 -1.37 -1.06 18.56
N ARG A 3 -1.72 0.22 18.77
CA ARG A 3 -2.04 0.78 20.09
C ARG A 3 -3.53 0.76 20.45
N ASN A 4 -4.38 0.13 19.62
CA ASN A 4 -5.85 0.16 19.73
C ASN A 4 -6.48 1.56 19.73
N GLU A 5 -5.74 2.59 19.31
CA GLU A 5 -6.26 3.95 19.17
C GLU A 5 -7.23 4.07 17.99
N THR A 6 -8.18 5.00 18.09
CA THR A 6 -9.15 5.31 17.02
C THR A 6 -8.45 5.59 15.70
N ILE A 7 -8.95 5.00 14.62
CA ILE A 7 -8.54 5.28 13.24
C ILE A 7 -9.54 6.26 12.65
N THR A 8 -9.07 7.42 12.23
CA THR A 8 -9.92 8.44 11.58
C THR A 8 -9.79 8.38 10.08
N ILE A 9 -10.91 8.26 9.37
CA ILE A 9 -11.01 8.37 7.91
C ILE A 9 -11.67 9.70 7.58
N ASN A 10 -11.04 10.49 6.71
CA ASN A 10 -11.67 11.70 6.18
C ASN A 10 -12.56 11.32 5.00
N GLY A 11 -13.82 11.75 5.02
CA GLY A 11 -14.85 11.31 4.08
C GLY A 11 -15.51 10.01 4.50
N ASP A 12 -16.12 9.31 3.54
CA ASP A 12 -16.81 8.04 3.75
C ASP A 12 -15.89 6.80 3.58
N GLY A 13 -14.63 7.01 3.19
CA GLY A 13 -13.67 5.94 2.97
C GLY A 13 -13.86 5.16 1.67
N SER A 14 -14.73 5.61 0.75
CA SER A 14 -15.03 4.95 -0.52
C SER A 14 -13.93 5.08 -1.58
N GLN A 15 -12.97 5.99 -1.38
CA GLN A 15 -11.88 6.21 -2.31
C GLN A 15 -11.00 4.96 -2.45
N ILE A 16 -10.66 4.61 -3.70
CA ILE A 16 -10.00 3.37 -4.09
C ILE A 16 -8.51 3.61 -4.29
N ARG A 17 -7.68 2.74 -3.71
CA ARG A 17 -6.21 2.76 -3.84
C ARG A 17 -5.69 1.36 -4.14
N ALA A 18 -4.55 1.32 -4.82
CA ALA A 18 -3.72 0.14 -5.00
C ALA A 18 -2.50 0.20 -4.06
N TRP A 19 -2.20 -0.89 -3.34
CA TRP A 19 -1.14 -0.92 -2.32
C TRP A 19 0.03 -1.81 -2.77
N CYS A 20 1.20 -1.21 -2.96
CA CYS A 20 2.43 -1.90 -3.29
C CYS A 20 3.32 -1.97 -2.06
N TYR A 21 3.81 -3.16 -1.71
CA TYR A 21 4.79 -3.28 -0.64
C TYR A 21 6.13 -2.68 -1.07
N VAL A 22 6.91 -2.19 -0.11
CA VAL A 22 8.15 -1.44 -0.39
C VAL A 22 9.19 -2.31 -1.08
N ASP A 23 9.32 -3.58 -0.70
CA ASP A 23 10.29 -4.51 -1.34
C ASP A 23 9.97 -4.70 -2.83
N ASP A 24 8.69 -4.88 -3.17
CA ASP A 24 8.25 -4.98 -4.57
C ASP A 24 8.50 -3.67 -5.33
N PHE A 25 8.26 -2.52 -4.69
CA PHE A 25 8.52 -1.22 -5.30
C PHE A 25 10.01 -1.05 -5.62
N VAL A 26 10.89 -1.39 -4.66
CA VAL A 26 12.34 -1.30 -4.82
C VAL A 26 12.83 -2.31 -5.87
N ASP A 27 12.32 -3.54 -5.91
CA ASP A 27 12.66 -4.52 -6.95
C ASP A 27 12.37 -3.97 -8.36
N CYS A 28 11.18 -3.41 -8.58
CA CYS A 28 10.87 -2.80 -9.88
C CYS A 28 11.77 -1.59 -10.18
N LEU A 29 12.06 -0.76 -9.18
CA LEU A 29 12.93 0.40 -9.34
C LEU A 29 14.34 -0.03 -9.77
N MET A 30 14.90 -1.07 -9.13
CA MET A 30 16.21 -1.61 -9.50
C MET A 30 16.21 -2.17 -10.93
N ARG A 31 15.16 -2.90 -11.33
CA ARG A 31 15.00 -3.36 -12.72
C ARG A 31 14.96 -2.21 -13.73
N CYS A 32 14.28 -1.12 -13.40
CA CYS A 32 14.27 0.09 -14.24
C CYS A 32 15.67 0.70 -14.40
N LEU A 33 16.51 0.64 -13.37
CA LEU A 33 17.86 1.20 -13.40
C LEU A 33 18.87 0.30 -14.11
N GLU A 34 18.70 -1.02 -14.01
CA GLU A 34 19.66 -2.00 -14.49
C GLU A 34 19.37 -2.53 -15.90
N SER A 35 18.10 -2.49 -16.34
CA SER A 35 17.71 -3.02 -17.65
C SER A 35 18.02 -2.04 -18.79
N PRO A 36 18.81 -2.44 -19.81
CA PRO A 36 18.97 -1.64 -21.03
C PRO A 36 17.65 -1.38 -21.75
N ASP A 37 16.69 -2.30 -21.66
CA ASP A 37 15.35 -2.18 -22.27
C ASP A 37 14.49 -1.12 -21.56
N ALA A 38 14.91 -0.60 -20.41
CA ALA A 38 14.25 0.49 -19.70
C ALA A 38 14.64 1.88 -20.22
N ILE A 39 15.73 2.01 -20.99
CA ILE A 39 16.27 3.30 -21.42
C ILE A 39 15.24 4.05 -22.27
N GLY A 40 14.94 5.31 -21.89
CA GLY A 40 13.98 6.16 -22.60
C GLY A 40 12.52 5.87 -22.29
N HIS A 41 12.23 4.98 -21.35
CA HIS A 41 10.87 4.64 -20.93
C HIS A 41 10.49 5.22 -19.57
N SER A 42 9.21 5.54 -19.41
CA SER A 42 8.56 5.73 -18.11
C SER A 42 7.77 4.48 -17.73
N PHE A 43 7.75 4.15 -16.43
CA PHE A 43 7.04 2.98 -15.89
C PHE A 43 6.18 3.40 -14.69
N ASN A 44 4.96 2.86 -14.63
CA ASN A 44 4.20 2.87 -13.39
C ASN A 44 4.65 1.68 -12.54
N ILE A 45 5.06 1.92 -11.31
CA ILE A 45 5.41 0.88 -10.35
C ILE A 45 4.25 0.74 -9.36
N GLY A 46 3.78 -0.49 -9.14
CA GLY A 46 2.73 -0.75 -8.17
C GLY A 46 2.20 -2.17 -8.20
N ASN A 47 1.08 -2.37 -7.51
CA ASN A 47 0.41 -3.66 -7.42
C ASN A 47 -1.08 -3.52 -7.80
N ALA A 48 -1.41 -3.85 -9.05
CA ALA A 48 -2.78 -3.78 -9.56
C ALA A 48 -3.72 -4.88 -8.99
N ARG A 49 -3.20 -5.82 -8.17
CA ARG A 49 -3.99 -6.87 -7.52
C ARG A 49 -4.45 -6.48 -6.11
N ALA A 50 -3.74 -5.57 -5.44
CA ALA A 50 -4.03 -5.13 -4.08
C ALA A 50 -4.86 -3.84 -4.07
N VAL A 51 -6.04 -3.89 -4.70
CA VAL A 51 -6.95 -2.75 -4.88
C VAL A 51 -8.08 -2.82 -3.86
N ILE A 52 -8.24 -1.77 -3.05
CA ILE A 52 -9.27 -1.69 -2.01
C ILE A 52 -9.64 -0.24 -1.71
N THR A 53 -10.79 -0.04 -1.07
CA THR A 53 -11.19 1.27 -0.52
C THR A 53 -10.36 1.62 0.72
N ILE A 54 -10.34 2.89 1.13
CA ILE A 54 -9.68 3.30 2.38
C ILE A 54 -10.37 2.69 3.60
N LEU A 55 -11.70 2.59 3.59
CA LEU A 55 -12.43 1.88 4.64
C LEU A 55 -12.04 0.40 4.68
N GLY A 56 -11.97 -0.25 3.51
CA GLY A 56 -11.58 -1.66 3.42
C GLY A 56 -10.14 -1.90 3.89
N LEU A 57 -9.22 -0.96 3.62
CA LEU A 57 -7.86 -1.00 4.17
C LEU A 57 -7.90 -0.93 5.70
N ALA A 58 -8.59 0.06 6.28
CA ALA A 58 -8.66 0.24 7.74
C ALA A 58 -9.23 -1.01 8.43
N GLN A 59 -10.31 -1.58 7.87
CA GLN A 59 -10.90 -2.84 8.35
C GLN A 59 -9.92 -4.02 8.23
N THR A 60 -9.19 -4.11 7.11
CA THR A 60 -8.18 -5.16 6.89
C THR A 60 -7.05 -5.04 7.91
N VAL A 61 -6.55 -3.83 8.18
CA VAL A 61 -5.54 -3.59 9.20
C VAL A 61 -6.03 -4.02 10.59
N CYS A 62 -7.26 -3.65 10.99
CA CYS A 62 -7.81 -4.09 12.27
C CYS A 62 -7.93 -5.62 12.36
N ARG A 63 -8.47 -6.27 11.32
CA ARG A 63 -8.63 -7.73 11.27
C ARG A 63 -7.29 -8.47 11.33
N VAL A 64 -6.35 -8.09 10.47
CA VAL A 64 -5.05 -8.77 10.33
C VAL A 64 -4.23 -8.65 11.61
N LEU A 65 -4.32 -7.51 12.30
CA LEU A 65 -3.58 -7.24 13.53
C LEU A 65 -4.35 -7.58 14.82
N GLY A 66 -5.58 -8.10 14.72
CA GLY A 66 -6.43 -8.35 15.89
C GLY A 66 -6.73 -7.11 16.74
N SER A 67 -6.74 -5.93 16.11
CA SER A 67 -6.86 -4.62 16.78
C SER A 67 -8.31 -4.27 17.07
N GLN A 68 -8.56 -3.70 18.25
CA GLN A 68 -9.86 -3.20 18.71
C GLN A 68 -10.07 -1.71 18.41
N SER A 69 -9.21 -1.11 17.59
CA SER A 69 -9.37 0.28 17.13
C SER A 69 -10.77 0.55 16.55
N GLU A 70 -11.46 1.55 17.07
CA GLU A 70 -12.68 2.10 16.48
C GLU A 70 -12.33 2.85 15.18
N ILE A 71 -13.15 2.70 14.14
CA ILE A 71 -13.02 3.48 12.89
C ILE A 71 -14.05 4.61 12.92
N LYS A 72 -13.60 5.87 12.87
CA LYS A 72 -14.45 7.06 12.82
C LYS A 72 -14.29 7.81 11.51
N PHE A 73 -15.37 8.45 11.10
CA PHE A 73 -15.39 9.32 9.92
C PHE A 73 -15.31 10.78 10.35
N ALA A 74 -14.52 11.55 9.62
CA ALA A 74 -14.37 12.99 9.77
C ALA A 74 -14.77 13.69 8.47
N PRO A 75 -15.06 15.01 8.51
CA PRO A 75 -15.35 15.78 7.31
C PRO A 75 -14.26 15.63 6.24
N GLN A 76 -14.66 15.64 4.97
CA GLN A 76 -13.75 15.57 3.84
C GLN A 76 -12.79 16.78 3.85
N LEU A 77 -11.47 16.53 3.80
CA LEU A 77 -10.46 17.59 3.88
C LEU A 77 -10.28 18.39 2.58
N SER A 78 -10.59 17.81 1.42
CA SER A 78 -10.53 18.45 0.09
C SER A 78 -11.10 17.51 -0.99
N ALA A 79 -11.14 17.97 -2.26
CA ALA A 79 -11.40 17.09 -3.39
C ALA A 79 -10.30 16.03 -3.51
N ASP A 80 -10.58 14.83 -3.01
CA ASP A 80 -9.68 13.68 -3.11
C ASP A 80 -9.91 12.94 -4.44
N ILE A 81 -8.86 12.29 -4.94
CA ILE A 81 -8.96 11.45 -6.12
C ILE A 81 -9.78 10.21 -5.75
N ALA A 82 -10.91 10.01 -6.42
CA ALA A 82 -11.80 8.88 -6.14
C ALA A 82 -11.12 7.53 -6.36
N ILE A 83 -10.34 7.37 -7.44
CA ILE A 83 -9.71 6.10 -7.81
C ILE A 83 -8.27 6.33 -8.25
N ARG A 84 -7.32 5.58 -7.67
CA ARG A 84 -5.91 5.60 -8.08
C ARG A 84 -5.34 4.18 -8.14
N ILE A 85 -5.25 3.64 -9.36
CA ILE A 85 -4.74 2.29 -9.64
C ILE A 85 -3.73 2.40 -10.80
N PRO A 86 -2.46 1.97 -10.63
CA PRO A 86 -1.48 2.02 -11.71
C PRO A 86 -1.74 0.92 -12.74
N SER A 87 -1.64 1.26 -14.02
CA SER A 87 -1.46 0.24 -15.06
C SER A 87 -0.01 -0.22 -15.06
N VAL A 88 0.23 -1.48 -14.70
CA VAL A 88 1.58 -2.07 -14.53
C VAL A 88 2.00 -2.95 -15.71
N ASN A 89 1.19 -3.02 -16.78
CA ASN A 89 1.43 -3.91 -17.93
C ASN A 89 2.80 -3.69 -18.56
N LYS A 90 3.21 -2.42 -18.73
CA LYS A 90 4.52 -2.11 -19.31
C LYS A 90 5.70 -2.59 -18.45
N ALA A 91 5.56 -2.55 -17.13
CA ALA A 91 6.58 -3.06 -16.22
C ALA A 91 6.66 -4.60 -16.25
N ASP A 92 5.52 -5.27 -16.41
CA ASP A 92 5.49 -6.72 -16.64
C ASP A 92 6.13 -7.08 -18.00
N GLU A 93 5.66 -6.47 -19.09
CA GLU A 93 6.08 -6.79 -20.45
C GLU A 93 7.56 -6.53 -20.73
N ILE A 94 8.12 -5.42 -20.21
CA ILE A 94 9.51 -5.01 -20.50
C ILE A 94 10.48 -5.47 -19.41
N LEU A 95 10.07 -5.45 -18.13
CA LEU A 95 10.97 -5.71 -17.01
C LEU A 95 10.70 -7.06 -16.33
N GLY A 96 9.68 -7.81 -16.77
CA GLY A 96 9.22 -9.02 -16.11
C GLY A 96 8.73 -8.77 -14.68
N PHE A 97 8.37 -7.53 -14.34
CA PHE A 97 8.04 -7.16 -12.97
C PHE A 97 6.59 -7.48 -12.63
N LYS A 98 6.40 -8.23 -11.53
CA LYS A 98 5.10 -8.43 -10.87
C LYS A 98 5.30 -8.31 -9.37
N ALA A 99 4.58 -7.38 -8.75
CA ALA A 99 4.52 -7.29 -7.30
C ALA A 99 4.08 -8.65 -6.73
N SER A 100 4.81 -9.15 -5.75
CA SER A 100 4.68 -10.50 -5.20
C SER A 100 3.98 -10.50 -3.83
N VAL A 101 4.15 -9.45 -3.04
CA VAL A 101 3.62 -9.35 -1.69
C VAL A 101 2.13 -8.98 -1.74
N ASP A 102 1.31 -9.76 -1.05
CA ASP A 102 -0.12 -9.44 -0.89
C ASP A 102 -0.34 -8.37 0.19
N LEU A 103 -1.54 -7.79 0.22
CA LEU A 103 -1.85 -6.70 1.14
C LEU A 103 -1.75 -7.13 2.61
N GLU A 104 -2.22 -8.32 2.97
CA GLU A 104 -2.26 -8.77 4.36
C GLU A 104 -0.86 -9.06 4.90
N GLU A 105 -0.03 -9.70 4.08
CA GLU A 105 1.38 -9.95 4.34
C GLU A 105 2.15 -8.63 4.48
N GLY A 106 1.92 -7.69 3.55
CA GLY A 106 2.51 -6.36 3.64
C GLY A 106 2.13 -5.63 4.93
N ILE A 107 0.88 -5.73 5.38
CA ILE A 107 0.42 -5.19 6.67
C ILE A 107 1.15 -5.85 7.85
N LYS A 108 1.24 -7.18 7.87
CA LYS A 108 1.93 -7.91 8.96
C LYS A 108 3.40 -7.53 9.06
N ARG A 109 4.13 -7.56 7.95
CA ARG A 109 5.56 -7.19 7.93
C ARG A 109 5.79 -5.75 8.38
N THR A 110 4.92 -4.83 7.94
CA THR A 110 4.97 -3.43 8.35
C THR A 110 4.73 -3.29 9.85
N ALA A 111 3.74 -4.01 10.39
CA ALA A 111 3.42 -4.00 11.82
C ALA A 111 4.56 -4.57 12.67
N GLU A 112 5.15 -5.69 12.27
CA GLU A 112 6.31 -6.29 12.94
C GLU A 112 7.51 -5.32 13.00
N GLN A 113 7.72 -4.55 11.93
CA GLN A 113 8.77 -3.53 11.89
C GLN A 113 8.49 -2.41 12.90
N PHE A 114 7.27 -1.86 12.93
CA PHE A 114 6.89 -0.83 13.91
C PHE A 114 7.03 -1.32 15.36
N GLU A 115 6.68 -2.59 15.64
CA GLU A 115 6.86 -3.16 16.98
C GLU A 115 8.33 -3.31 17.38
N LYS A 116 9.21 -3.64 16.43
CA LYS A 116 10.66 -3.69 16.67
C LYS A 116 11.22 -2.30 16.98
N GLU A 117 10.84 -1.30 16.20
CA GLU A 117 11.26 0.10 16.40
C GLU A 117 10.81 0.63 17.76
N ALA A 118 9.55 0.40 18.13
CA ALA A 118 9.03 0.79 19.45
C ALA A 118 9.77 0.12 20.61
N LYS A 119 10.19 -1.15 20.47
CA LYS A 119 11.01 -1.85 21.47
C LYS A 119 12.44 -1.33 21.52
N ALA A 120 12.97 -0.83 20.41
CA ALA A 120 14.30 -0.24 20.34
C ALA A 120 14.35 1.20 20.91
N GLY A 121 13.21 1.79 21.26
CA GLY A 121 13.14 3.15 21.80
C GLY A 121 13.45 4.24 20.77
N ILE A 122 13.28 3.92 19.48
CA ILE A 122 13.42 4.83 18.33
C ILE A 122 12.04 5.33 17.95
#